data_AF-A0A1H8X4I3-F1
#
_entry.id   AF-A0A1H8X4I3-F1
#
_cell.length_a   1.000
_cell.length_b   1.000
_cell.length_c   1.000
_cell.angle_alpha   90.00
_cell.angle_beta   90.00
_cell.angle_gamma   90.00
#
_symmetry.space_group_name_H-M   'P 1'
#
loop_
_entity.id
_entity.type
_entity.pdbx_description
1 polymer ?
#
loop_
_entity_poly.entity_id
_entity_poly.type
_entity_poly.pdbx_seq_one_letter_code
_entity_poly.pdbx_strand_id
1 'polypeptide(L)' 'MRSGFGCESCGSPAVRLPAALTDEAMIQCDRCGCTLMAWGAFKRRVEAQEAADLRGPAERRAGGARPEARSA' A
#
# COMPACT_ATOMS: atom_id res chain seq x y z
N MET A 1 -2.15 -9.39 -0.95
CA MET A 1 -1.46 -8.13 -1.28
C MET A 1 -0.74 -7.65 -0.04
N ARG A 2 0.60 -7.56 -0.05
CA ARG A 2 1.36 -6.92 1.02
C ARG A 2 1.29 -5.43 0.72
N SER A 3 0.51 -4.67 1.47
CA SER A 3 0.27 -3.24 1.24
C SER A 3 1.55 -2.38 1.27
N GLY A 4 2.68 -2.94 1.70
CA GLY A 4 3.98 -2.25 1.72
C GLY A 4 4.10 -1.18 2.80
N PHE A 5 3.14 -1.07 3.72
CA PHE A 5 3.14 -0.15 4.86
C PHE A 5 3.58 -0.78 6.19
N GLY A 6 3.79 -2.11 6.20
CA GLY A 6 4.19 -2.84 7.40
C GLY A 6 5.67 -2.67 7.73
N CYS A 7 6.03 -2.96 8.98
CA CYS A 7 7.41 -2.96 9.44
C CYS A 7 8.22 -4.08 8.79
N GLU A 8 9.32 -3.72 8.12
CA GLU A 8 10.22 -4.70 7.49
C GLU A 8 11.11 -5.42 8.49
N SER A 9 11.34 -4.82 9.67
CA SER A 9 12.17 -5.42 10.72
C SER A 9 11.48 -6.56 11.46
N CYS A 10 10.22 -6.37 11.90
CA CYS A 10 9.51 -7.38 12.69
C CYS A 10 8.32 -8.04 11.98
N GLY A 11 8.05 -7.62 10.73
CA GLY A 11 6.94 -8.12 9.91
C GLY A 11 5.55 -7.66 10.35
N SER A 12 5.44 -6.86 11.42
CA SER A 12 4.14 -6.39 11.92
C SER A 12 3.48 -5.41 10.93
N PRO A 13 2.19 -5.57 10.63
CA PRO A 13 1.44 -4.60 9.83
C PRO A 13 0.97 -3.38 10.65
N ALA A 14 1.08 -3.43 11.99
CA ALA A 14 0.54 -2.39 12.86
C ALA A 14 1.47 -1.17 12.93
N VAL A 15 0.88 0.02 12.75
CA VAL A 15 1.55 1.31 12.82
C VAL A 15 0.97 2.16 13.94
N ARG A 16 1.83 2.91 14.62
CA ARG A 16 1.46 3.93 15.60
C ARG A 16 1.61 5.30 14.98
N LEU A 17 0.51 6.05 14.96
CA LEU A 17 0.50 7.43 14.48
C LEU A 17 1.05 8.38 15.54
N PRO A 18 1.72 9.47 15.14
CA PRO A 18 2.15 10.50 16.07
C PRO A 18 0.95 11.25 16.65
N ALA A 19 1.08 11.75 17.88
CA ALA A 19 0.03 12.52 18.54
C ALA A 19 -0.29 13.84 17.80
N ALA A 20 0.73 14.46 17.21
CA ALA A 20 0.59 15.62 16.33
C ALA A 20 0.85 15.19 14.87
N LEU A 21 -0.12 15.46 13.99
CA LEU A 21 -0.08 15.05 12.57
C LEU A 21 0.61 16.09 11.67
N THR A 22 1.78 16.57 12.07
CA THR A 22 2.65 17.41 11.21
C THR A 22 3.40 16.55 10.20
N ASP A 23 3.80 17.10 9.06
CA ASP A 23 4.45 16.30 8.00
C ASP A 23 5.77 15.66 8.42
N GLU A 24 6.47 16.27 9.36
CA GLU A 24 7.74 15.81 9.93
C GLU A 24 7.56 14.77 11.05
N ALA A 25 6.34 14.62 11.59
CA ALA A 25 6.10 13.73 12.71
C ALA A 25 6.29 12.27 12.31
N MET A 26 6.93 11.47 13.17
CA MET A 26 7.34 10.12 12.83
C MET A 26 6.25 9.08 13.14
N ILE A 27 5.98 8.22 12.16
CA ILE A 27 5.22 6.98 12.33
C ILE A 27 6.17 5.89 12.80
N GLN A 28 5.72 5.12 13.78
CA GLN A 28 6.49 4.01 14.35
C GLN A 28 5.76 2.67 14.16
N CYS A 29 6.49 1.57 14.21
CA CYS A 29 5.89 0.25 14.32
C CYS A 29 5.28 0.10 15.72
N ASP A 30 4.01 -0.27 15.79
CA ASP A 30 3.35 -0.45 17.09
C ASP A 30 3.88 -1.65 17.89
N ARG A 31 4.54 -2.61 17.19
CA ARG A 31 5.12 -3.81 17.82
C ARG A 31 6.54 -3.59 18.34
N CYS A 32 7.47 -3.18 17.48
CA CYS A 32 8.90 -3.08 17.84
C CYS A 32 9.40 -1.64 18.07
N GLY A 33 8.54 -0.64 17.87
CA GLY A 33 8.87 0.77 18.14
C GLY A 33 9.83 1.42 17.14
N CYS A 34 10.32 0.69 16.14
CA CYS A 34 11.21 1.29 15.15
C CYS A 34 10.48 2.34 14.32
N THR A 35 11.19 3.39 13.95
CA THR A 35 10.72 4.40 13.02
C THR A 35 10.48 3.80 11.64
N LEU A 36 9.31 4.06 11.05
CA LEU A 36 8.96 3.61 9.71
C LEU A 36 9.17 4.72 8.67
N MET A 37 8.53 5.87 8.85
CA MET A 37 8.65 7.05 8.00
C MET A 37 8.01 8.27 8.65
N ALA A 38 8.20 9.45 8.04
CA ALA A 38 7.48 10.67 8.42
C ALA A 38 6.02 10.64 7.92
N TRP A 39 5.11 11.29 8.64
CA TRP A 39 3.68 11.37 8.32
C TRP A 39 3.42 11.94 6.92
N GLY A 40 4.16 12.96 6.51
CA GLY A 40 4.04 13.53 5.16
C GLY A 40 4.42 12.52 4.06
N ALA A 41 5.42 11.66 4.31
CA ALA A 41 5.79 10.60 3.37
C ALA A 41 4.71 9.51 3.29
N PHE A 42 4.09 9.18 4.42
CA PHE A 42 2.98 8.24 4.47
C PHE A 42 1.79 8.72 3.64
N LYS A 43 1.35 9.98 3.82
CA LYS A 43 0.25 10.56 3.03
C LYS A 43 0.51 10.48 1.53
N ARG A 44 1.68 10.94 1.06
CA ARG A 44 2.05 10.86 -0.36
C ARG A 44 2.05 9.44 -0.90
N ARG A 45 2.46 8.46 -0.10
CA ARG A 45 2.45 7.05 -0.49
C ARG A 45 1.02 6.51 -0.62
N VAL A 46 0.13 6.88 0.29
CA VAL A 46 -1.31 6.54 0.20
C VAL A 46 -1.91 7.18 -1.05
N GLU A 47 -1.69 8.47 -1.28
CA GLU A 47 -2.16 9.18 -2.46
C GLU A 47 -1.66 8.55 -3.77
N ALA A 48 -0.38 8.15 -3.83
CA ALA A 48 0.18 7.47 -5.00
C ALA A 48 -0.46 6.08 -5.23
N GLN A 49 -0.77 5.35 -4.16
CA GLN A 49 -1.45 4.06 -4.25
C GLN A 49 -2.89 4.24 -4.73
N GLU A 50 -3.63 5.19 -4.17
CA GLU A 50 -5.00 5.50 -4.62
C GLU A 50 -5.02 5.94 -6.08
N ALA A 51 -4.08 6.79 -6.51
CA ALA A 51 -3.94 7.18 -7.90
C ALA A 51 -3.62 6.00 -8.83
N ALA A 52 -2.81 5.03 -8.38
CA ALA A 52 -2.53 3.81 -9.13
C ALA A 52 -3.75 2.89 -9.20
N ASP A 53 -4.51 2.77 -8.10
CA ASP A 53 -5.71 1.96 -8.03
C ASP A 53 -6.83 2.53 -8.90
N LEU A 54 -6.97 3.86 -8.97
CA LEU A 54 -7.91 4.54 -9.88
C LEU A 54 -7.54 4.39 -11.37
N ARG A 55 -6.26 4.16 -11.68
CA ARG A 55 -5.82 3.85 -13.05
C ARG A 55 -6.10 2.40 -13.46
N GLY A 56 -6.40 1.49 -12.52
CA GLY A 56 -7.00 0.16 -12.80
C GLY A 56 -8.52 0.19 -12.59
N PRO A 57 -9.38 -0.67 -13.22
CA PRO A 57 -9.19 -1.99 -13.82
C PRO A 57 -9.49 -2.04 -15.35
N ALA A 58 -9.44 -0.91 -16.06
CA ALA A 58 -9.81 -0.83 -17.49
C ALA A 58 -8.93 -1.71 -18.41
N GLU A 59 -7.65 -1.91 -18.09
CA GLU A 59 -6.72 -2.66 -18.96
C GLU A 59 -6.73 -4.19 -18.76
N ARG A 60 -7.22 -4.70 -17.62
CA ARG A 60 -7.24 -6.17 -17.39
C ARG A 60 -8.35 -6.91 -18.13
N ARG A 61 -9.33 -6.20 -18.70
CA ARG A 61 -10.42 -6.80 -19.50
C ARG A 61 -10.07 -6.99 -20.98
N ALA A 62 -8.98 -6.38 -21.47
CA ALA A 62 -8.59 -6.47 -22.88
C ALA A 62 -7.72 -7.71 -23.22
N GLY A 63 -7.21 -8.45 -22.24
CA GLY A 63 -6.29 -9.58 -22.46
C GLY A 63 -6.84 -10.98 -22.13
N GLY A 64 -8.10 -11.08 -21.70
CA GLY A 64 -8.66 -12.29 -21.09
C GLY A 64 -9.82 -12.91 -21.86
N ALA A 65 -9.72 -13.04 -23.19
CA ALA A 65 -10.67 -13.82 -23.98
C ALA A 65 -9.90 -14.71 -24.97
N ARG A 66 -9.35 -15.83 -24.47
CA ARG A 66 -9.18 -17.01 -25.32
C ARG A 66 -10.43 -17.86 -25.12
N PRO A 67 -11.36 -17.93 -26.09
CA PRO A 67 -12.40 -18.93 -26.03
C PRO A 67 -11.73 -20.29 -26.16
N GLU A 68 -12.00 -21.11 -25.15
CA GLU A 68 -11.69 -22.52 -25.08
C GLU A 68 -12.17 -23.22 -26.36
N ALA A 69 -11.24 -23.89 -27.04
CA ALA A 69 -11.52 -24.72 -28.18
C ALA A 69 -12.46 -25.86 -27.75
N ARG A 70 -13.66 -25.88 -28.32
CA ARG A 70 -14.58 -27.00 -28.20
C ARG A 70 -15.12 -27.31 -29.60
N SER A 71 -14.94 -28.56 -30.03
CA SER A 71 -15.51 -29.30 -31.19
C SER A 71 -14.37 -29.94 -32.00
N ALA A 72 -14.38 -31.21 -32.37
CA ALA A 72 -15.29 -32.33 -32.12
C ALA A 72 -14.49 -33.63 -32.33
#